data_AF-A0A9P3QEJ6-F1
#
_entry.id   AF-A0A9P3QEJ6-F1
#
_cell.length_a   1.000
_cell.length_b   1.000
_cell.length_c   1.000
_cell.angle_alpha   90.00
_cell.angle_beta   90.00
_cell.angle_gamma   90.00
#
_symmetry.space_group_name_H-M   'P 1'
#
loop_
_entity.id
_entity.type
_entity.pdbx_description
1 polymer ?
#
loop_
_entity_poly.entity_id
_entity_poly.type
_entity_poly.pdbx_seq_one_letter_code
_entity_poly.pdbx_strand_id
1 'polypeptide(L)'
;MLSPGTVVAGYRIERLLGSGGMGEVYQAAHPNLPRFDALKVLNAQLSQDPDFRVRFLREADVAARLDHPNIVSIYNRGQTEQGQLWIAMQFVDGTDADRALESGAMTPARAVHIVGEVAKALDHAHGQGVVHRDVKPANFLLSGPTGPDERVLLGDFGIARALGDAGLTVTGSVVATLSYAAPELLSGQPFDGRADLYSLGCALFRLLTGKAPFCWAQGLPALVGAHLQAPPPRVTEWAPGLPPRLDAVIATAMAKDPAQRFASARELAAAAADALAEQSTSTTAPWQPISSNQVSDYSTPAPAWWQPGQDRTLAATPAPAAPPAPPPPGWPTPAPAPAPRRRRGRIAAAIVAAAAATAVIATVAVLTVRSPSHPPASAPPSTTSVTSGAATTTTANGPVPPVIASELPGFLLPADQIKTIMGTAAMQVVESDADSWANASSYISDQDCVGPYQPADLAAYNNSEAKGSQRQFLTNPAGGADVQQAVIVFPSADAAQKALAAQHPVWAACAGRTFTVTLPNESPHRWSFGALSNPDGGLAITTAREGHHYVGCQRALTAANNVLVDVGACSMSTDHHGVAILEAILAKIPH
;
A
#
# COMPACT_ATOMS: atom_id res chain seq x y z
N MET A 1 -6.70 20.61 0.95
CA MET A 1 -6.02 21.14 2.15
C MET A 1 -6.22 22.64 2.23
N LEU A 2 -6.78 23.10 3.34
CA LEU A 2 -7.00 24.50 3.69
C LEU A 2 -5.81 25.01 4.51
N SER A 3 -5.36 26.23 4.23
CA SER A 3 -4.26 26.85 4.98
C SER A 3 -4.70 27.31 6.37
N PRO A 4 -3.81 27.32 7.38
CA PRO A 4 -4.04 28.03 8.64
C PRO A 4 -4.51 29.47 8.40
N GLY A 5 -5.46 29.95 9.20
CA GLY A 5 -6.13 31.24 9.04
C GLY A 5 -7.34 31.24 8.09
N THR A 6 -7.54 30.20 7.27
CA THR A 6 -8.76 30.06 6.45
C THR A 6 -10.00 30.00 7.33
N VAL A 7 -11.12 30.59 6.91
CA VAL A 7 -12.40 30.52 7.63
C VAL A 7 -13.40 29.66 6.87
N VAL A 8 -13.99 28.69 7.55
CA VAL A 8 -15.04 27.80 7.01
C VAL A 8 -16.23 27.83 7.97
N ALA A 9 -17.39 28.30 7.50
CA ALA A 9 -18.60 28.43 8.33
C ALA A 9 -18.39 29.18 9.67
N GLY A 10 -17.53 30.19 9.68
CA GLY A 10 -17.14 30.96 10.86
C GLY A 10 -16.01 30.35 11.71
N TYR A 11 -15.72 29.06 11.56
CA TYR A 11 -14.58 28.41 12.20
C TYR A 11 -13.28 28.79 11.51
N ARG A 12 -12.27 29.25 12.26
CA ARG A 12 -10.94 29.55 11.71
C ARG A 12 -10.04 28.32 11.82
N ILE A 13 -9.55 27.83 10.69
CA ILE A 13 -8.61 26.70 10.61
C ILE A 13 -7.29 27.09 11.28
N GLU A 14 -6.81 26.28 12.23
CA GLU A 14 -5.51 26.45 12.87
C GLU A 14 -4.49 25.45 12.31
N ARG A 15 -4.85 24.17 12.19
CA ARG A 15 -4.03 23.13 11.54
C ARG A 15 -4.86 21.96 11.00
N LEU A 16 -4.29 21.24 10.05
CA LEU A 16 -4.82 19.94 9.60
C LEU A 16 -4.68 18.90 10.73
N LEU A 17 -5.73 18.11 10.92
CA LEU A 17 -5.82 16.93 11.81
C LEU A 17 -5.94 15.61 11.01
N GLY A 18 -6.09 15.65 9.70
CA GLY A 18 -6.07 14.44 8.90
C GLY A 18 -6.71 14.62 7.55
N SER A 19 -6.38 13.74 6.62
CA SER A 19 -6.98 13.66 5.30
C SER A 19 -7.24 12.19 4.96
N GLY A 20 -8.36 11.93 4.31
CA GLY A 20 -8.75 10.61 3.83
C GLY A 20 -9.74 10.74 2.66
N GLY A 21 -10.17 9.62 2.09
CA GLY A 21 -10.98 9.61 0.85
C GLY A 21 -12.29 10.41 0.90
N MET A 22 -12.80 10.71 2.10
CA MET A 22 -14.05 11.45 2.30
C MET A 22 -13.88 12.94 2.57
N GLY A 23 -12.65 13.41 2.85
CA GLY A 23 -12.40 14.80 3.23
C GLY A 23 -11.28 14.96 4.25
N GLU A 24 -11.24 16.15 4.84
CA GLU A 24 -10.14 16.63 5.67
C GLU A 24 -10.68 17.08 7.04
N VAL A 25 -10.00 16.71 8.11
CA VAL A 25 -10.33 17.12 9.49
C VAL A 25 -9.35 18.20 9.93
N TYR A 26 -9.82 19.22 10.63
CA TYR A 26 -9.03 20.37 11.06
C TYR A 26 -9.26 20.69 12.53
N GLN A 27 -8.22 21.18 13.20
CA GLN A 27 -8.39 21.89 14.46
C GLN A 27 -8.79 23.31 14.08
N ALA A 28 -9.96 23.74 14.53
CA ALA A 28 -10.48 25.05 14.20
C ALA A 28 -10.90 25.80 15.46
N ALA A 29 -10.52 27.07 15.55
CA ALA A 29 -11.00 27.95 16.61
C ALA A 29 -12.51 28.17 16.43
N HIS A 30 -13.28 27.94 17.49
CA HIS A 30 -14.71 28.15 17.48
C HIS A 30 -15.02 29.65 17.29
N PRO A 31 -15.99 30.05 16.43
CA PRO A 31 -16.24 31.45 16.10
C PRO A 31 -16.50 32.36 17.30
N ASN A 32 -17.18 31.84 18.32
CA ASN A 32 -17.73 32.64 19.43
C ASN A 32 -17.22 32.23 20.83
N LEU A 33 -16.34 31.23 20.94
CA LEU A 33 -15.93 30.65 22.23
C LEU A 33 -14.41 30.43 22.26
N PRO A 34 -13.75 30.59 23.42
CA PRO A 34 -12.31 30.40 23.56
C PRO A 34 -11.96 28.89 23.66
N ARG A 35 -12.31 28.12 22.63
CA ARG A 35 -12.03 26.68 22.51
C ARG A 35 -11.74 26.29 21.05
N PHE A 36 -11.17 25.10 20.88
CA PHE A 36 -11.05 24.45 19.58
C PHE A 36 -12.13 23.39 19.41
N ASP A 37 -12.68 23.30 18.21
CA ASP A 37 -13.52 22.21 17.74
C ASP A 37 -12.78 21.47 16.63
N ALA A 38 -13.10 20.18 16.43
CA ALA A 38 -12.64 19.44 15.26
C ALA A 38 -13.63 19.67 14.12
N LEU A 39 -13.18 20.24 13.01
CA LEU A 39 -14.00 20.53 11.84
C LEU A 39 -13.63 19.57 10.70
N LYS A 40 -14.55 18.64 10.38
CA LYS A 40 -14.42 17.73 9.24
C LYS A 40 -15.13 18.35 8.04
N VAL A 41 -14.35 18.70 7.02
CA VAL A 41 -14.81 19.29 5.76
C VAL A 41 -14.71 18.23 4.68
N LEU A 42 -15.85 17.88 4.08
CA LEU A 42 -15.94 16.75 3.16
C LEU A 42 -15.38 17.10 1.79
N ASN A 43 -14.98 16.10 1.02
CA ASN A 43 -14.56 16.27 -0.36
C ASN A 43 -15.67 16.95 -1.20
N ALA A 44 -15.27 17.84 -2.13
CA ALA A 44 -16.20 18.65 -2.91
C ALA A 44 -17.07 17.81 -3.88
N GLN A 45 -16.49 16.79 -4.51
CA GLN A 45 -17.21 15.87 -5.40
C GLN A 45 -18.27 15.07 -4.62
N LEU A 46 -17.92 14.51 -3.46
CA LEU A 46 -18.88 13.83 -2.58
C LEU A 46 -19.98 14.76 -2.05
N SER A 47 -19.65 16.04 -1.81
CA SER A 47 -20.63 17.03 -1.34
C SER A 47 -21.67 17.41 -2.41
N GLN A 48 -21.39 17.16 -3.69
CA GLN A 48 -22.30 17.43 -4.81
C GLN A 48 -23.26 16.27 -5.12
N ASP A 49 -22.99 15.06 -4.64
CA ASP A 49 -23.90 13.92 -4.74
C ASP A 49 -25.15 14.15 -3.85
N PRO A 50 -26.37 14.26 -4.44
CA PRO A 50 -27.59 14.49 -3.67
C PRO A 50 -27.95 13.36 -2.69
N ASP A 51 -27.70 12.11 -3.07
CA ASP A 51 -28.07 10.93 -2.29
C ASP A 51 -27.07 10.69 -1.15
N PHE A 52 -25.77 10.89 -1.41
CA PHE A 52 -24.78 10.96 -0.34
C PHE A 52 -25.12 12.09 0.64
N ARG A 53 -25.43 13.28 0.14
CA ARG A 53 -25.78 14.45 0.96
C ARG A 53 -26.99 14.18 1.85
N VAL A 54 -28.11 13.68 1.33
CA VAL A 54 -29.30 13.37 2.14
C VAL A 54 -28.96 12.36 3.25
N ARG A 55 -28.17 11.33 2.95
CA ARG A 55 -27.71 10.33 3.93
C ARG A 55 -26.79 10.92 4.98
N PHE A 56 -25.76 11.67 4.58
CA PHE A 56 -24.83 12.35 5.49
C PHE A 56 -25.56 13.27 6.48
N LEU A 57 -26.49 14.10 5.99
CA LEU A 57 -27.26 15.02 6.83
C LEU A 57 -28.14 14.25 7.84
N ARG A 58 -28.73 13.12 7.45
CA ARG A 58 -29.55 12.24 8.31
C ARG A 58 -28.70 11.50 9.34
N GLU A 59 -27.55 10.94 8.95
CA GLU A 59 -26.67 10.20 9.86
C GLU A 59 -26.05 11.14 10.90
N ALA A 60 -25.67 12.36 10.51
CA ALA A 60 -25.22 13.39 11.44
C ALA A 60 -26.33 13.84 12.41
N ASP A 61 -27.60 13.93 12.00
CA ASP A 61 -28.74 14.23 12.90
C ASP A 61 -29.02 13.12 13.92
N VAL A 62 -28.73 11.88 13.57
CA VAL A 62 -28.89 10.72 14.47
C VAL A 62 -27.73 10.68 15.45
N ALA A 63 -26.50 10.80 14.96
CA ALA A 63 -25.30 10.80 15.81
C ALA A 63 -25.24 12.02 16.76
N ALA A 64 -25.76 13.19 16.36
CA ALA A 64 -25.83 14.38 17.22
C ALA A 64 -26.79 14.25 18.42
N ARG A 65 -27.57 13.16 18.53
CA ARG A 65 -28.42 12.85 19.70
C ARG A 65 -27.72 11.99 20.74
N LEU A 66 -26.54 11.45 20.41
CA LEU A 66 -25.75 10.62 21.32
C LEU A 66 -24.99 11.53 22.29
N ASP A 67 -25.39 11.50 23.56
CA ASP A 67 -24.71 12.20 24.65
C ASP A 67 -24.19 11.16 25.66
N HIS A 68 -22.88 10.94 25.63
CA HIS A 68 -22.21 9.93 26.44
C HIS A 68 -20.73 10.32 26.62
N PRO A 69 -20.12 10.16 27.83
CA PRO A 69 -18.74 10.57 28.08
C PRO A 69 -17.68 9.92 27.18
N ASN A 70 -17.99 8.71 26.66
CA ASN A 70 -17.13 7.96 25.73
C ASN A 70 -17.54 8.14 24.25
N ILE A 71 -18.36 9.13 23.88
CA ILE A 71 -18.71 9.45 22.48
C ILE A 71 -18.24 10.87 22.14
N VAL A 72 -17.63 11.04 20.96
CA VAL A 72 -17.28 12.36 20.44
C VAL A 72 -18.56 13.12 20.08
N SER A 73 -18.88 14.17 20.85
CA SER A 73 -20.09 14.98 20.62
C SER A 73 -20.03 15.71 19.28
N ILE A 74 -21.11 15.67 18.50
CA ILE A 74 -21.30 16.53 17.33
C ILE A 74 -21.96 17.83 17.79
N TYR A 75 -21.35 18.97 17.46
CA TYR A 75 -21.85 20.29 17.86
C TYR A 75 -22.68 20.97 16.77
N ASN A 76 -22.27 20.84 15.51
CA ASN A 76 -22.96 21.51 14.40
C ASN A 76 -22.63 20.84 13.05
N ARG A 77 -23.46 21.07 12.03
CA ARG A 77 -23.26 20.56 10.67
C ARG A 77 -23.83 21.53 9.64
N GLY A 78 -23.32 21.52 8.42
CA GLY A 78 -23.84 22.37 7.37
C GLY A 78 -23.16 22.19 6.02
N GLN A 79 -23.26 23.24 5.20
CA GLN A 79 -22.57 23.38 3.93
C GLN A 79 -21.84 24.74 3.88
N THR A 80 -20.81 24.86 3.06
CA THR A 80 -20.23 26.15 2.69
C THR A 80 -21.07 26.85 1.62
N GLU A 81 -20.74 28.11 1.31
CA GLU A 81 -21.33 28.84 0.18
C GLU A 81 -21.10 28.11 -1.16
N GLN A 82 -19.97 27.40 -1.28
CA GLN A 82 -19.59 26.57 -2.43
C GLN A 82 -20.26 25.18 -2.41
N GLY A 83 -21.18 24.93 -1.47
CA GLY A 83 -21.93 23.67 -1.35
C GLY A 83 -21.20 22.53 -0.64
N GLN A 84 -19.96 22.72 -0.19
CA GLN A 84 -19.13 21.69 0.43
C GLN A 84 -19.64 21.35 1.84
N LEU A 85 -19.88 20.08 2.14
CA LEU A 85 -20.43 19.66 3.43
C LEU A 85 -19.38 19.74 4.54
N TRP A 86 -19.82 20.09 5.75
CA TRP A 86 -18.96 20.12 6.93
C TRP A 86 -19.70 19.70 8.20
N ILE A 87 -18.94 19.23 9.18
CA ILE A 87 -19.42 18.87 10.51
C ILE A 87 -18.39 19.28 11.57
N ALA A 88 -18.84 19.99 12.60
CA ALA A 88 -18.06 20.43 13.75
C ALA A 88 -18.38 19.52 14.94
N MET A 89 -17.34 18.98 15.56
CA MET A 89 -17.41 18.01 16.65
C MET A 89 -16.41 18.34 17.76
N GLN A 90 -16.50 17.63 18.88
CA GLN A 90 -15.58 17.75 20.00
C GLN A 90 -14.13 17.52 19.53
N PHE A 91 -13.28 18.53 19.74
CA PHE A 91 -11.83 18.32 19.68
C PHE A 91 -11.38 17.50 20.88
N VAL A 92 -10.63 16.43 20.62
CA VAL A 92 -9.97 15.61 21.65
C VAL A 92 -8.46 15.86 21.51
N ASP A 93 -7.81 16.19 22.62
CA ASP A 93 -6.38 16.49 22.66
C ASP A 93 -5.62 15.26 23.19
N GLY A 94 -4.80 14.64 22.33
CA GLY A 94 -4.20 13.32 22.59
C GLY A 94 -3.82 12.55 21.31
N THR A 95 -4.11 11.25 21.25
CA THR A 95 -3.79 10.33 20.13
C THR A 95 -4.88 9.28 19.95
N ASP A 96 -4.98 8.61 18.79
CA ASP A 96 -5.84 7.42 18.65
C ASP A 96 -5.13 6.14 19.11
N ALA A 97 -5.89 5.05 19.26
CA ALA A 97 -5.40 3.78 19.76
C ALA A 97 -4.51 3.00 18.77
N ASP A 98 -4.60 3.24 17.46
CA ASP A 98 -3.72 2.60 16.47
C ASP A 98 -2.34 3.27 16.50
N ARG A 99 -2.28 4.62 16.55
CA ARG A 99 -1.04 5.37 16.77
C ARG A 99 -0.41 5.08 18.13
N ALA A 100 -1.21 4.89 19.18
CA ALA A 100 -0.72 4.49 20.50
C ALA A 100 -0.10 3.08 20.48
N LEU A 101 -0.66 2.17 19.67
CA LEU A 101 -0.12 0.84 19.40
C LEU A 101 1.20 0.92 18.61
N GLU A 102 1.23 1.66 17.49
CA GLU A 102 2.43 1.91 16.67
C GLU A 102 3.58 2.54 17.46
N SER A 103 3.28 3.44 18.41
CA SER A 103 4.29 4.05 19.29
C SER A 103 4.94 3.07 20.28
N GLY A 104 4.42 1.85 20.37
CA GLY A 104 4.87 0.81 21.28
C GLY A 104 4.39 0.99 22.74
N ALA A 105 3.31 1.74 22.95
CA ALA A 105 2.78 2.06 24.28
C ALA A 105 1.56 1.22 24.68
N MET A 106 1.21 0.18 23.90
CA MET A 106 0.04 -0.66 24.15
C MET A 106 0.41 -1.90 24.97
N THR A 107 -0.25 -2.07 26.12
CA THR A 107 -0.19 -3.28 26.94
C THR A 107 -1.53 -4.00 26.89
N PRO A 108 -1.60 -5.32 27.20
CA PRO A 108 -2.87 -6.05 27.22
C PRO A 108 -3.92 -5.43 28.14
N ALA A 109 -3.50 -4.91 29.31
CA ALA A 109 -4.39 -4.23 30.24
C ALA A 109 -4.96 -2.92 29.65
N ARG A 110 -4.12 -2.12 28.96
CA ARG A 110 -4.56 -0.89 28.28
C ARG A 110 -5.48 -1.19 27.10
N ALA A 111 -5.20 -2.24 26.32
CA ALA A 111 -6.05 -2.69 25.22
C ALA A 111 -7.45 -3.08 25.70
N VAL A 112 -7.54 -3.85 26.80
CA VAL A 112 -8.82 -4.23 27.43
C VAL A 112 -9.53 -3.02 28.04
N HIS A 113 -8.82 -2.09 28.67
CA HIS A 113 -9.41 -0.82 29.17
C HIS A 113 -10.06 -0.02 28.04
N ILE A 114 -9.33 0.21 26.94
CA ILE A 114 -9.83 0.94 25.76
C ILE A 114 -11.08 0.26 25.19
N VAL A 115 -11.07 -1.06 25.04
CA VAL A 115 -12.22 -1.85 24.57
C VAL A 115 -13.40 -1.76 25.55
N GLY A 116 -13.15 -1.71 26.86
CA GLY A 116 -14.17 -1.51 27.89
C GLY A 116 -14.84 -0.13 27.84
N GLU A 117 -14.08 0.94 27.60
CA GLU A 117 -14.65 2.28 27.43
C GLU A 117 -15.42 2.41 26.10
N VAL A 118 -14.91 1.86 25.00
CA VAL A 118 -15.61 1.82 23.71
C VAL A 118 -16.89 0.98 23.80
N ALA A 119 -16.89 -0.11 24.58
CA ALA A 119 -18.08 -0.92 24.81
C ALA A 119 -19.22 -0.12 25.47
N LYS A 120 -18.92 0.79 26.40
CA LYS A 120 -19.94 1.68 27.00
C LYS A 120 -20.57 2.59 25.93
N ALA A 121 -19.76 3.12 25.02
CA ALA A 121 -20.23 3.95 23.90
C ALA A 121 -21.13 3.18 22.93
N LEU A 122 -20.73 1.96 22.56
CA LEU A 122 -21.50 1.11 21.65
C LEU A 122 -22.82 0.66 22.26
N ASP A 123 -22.83 0.17 23.52
CA ASP A 123 -24.07 -0.18 24.24
C ASP A 123 -25.06 1.00 24.26
N HIS A 124 -24.56 2.22 24.54
CA HIS A 124 -25.39 3.44 24.57
C HIS A 124 -25.98 3.75 23.19
N ALA A 125 -25.19 3.68 22.13
CA ALA A 125 -25.65 3.92 20.76
C ALA A 125 -26.65 2.84 20.29
N HIS A 126 -26.37 1.57 20.57
CA HIS A 126 -27.26 0.45 20.25
C HIS A 126 -28.61 0.58 20.99
N GLY A 127 -28.60 1.03 22.24
CA GLY A 127 -29.81 1.36 23.01
C GLY A 127 -30.66 2.49 22.42
N GLN A 128 -30.08 3.34 21.57
CA GLN A 128 -30.79 4.36 20.78
C GLN A 128 -31.08 3.92 19.34
N GLY A 129 -30.80 2.66 18.97
CA GLY A 129 -30.99 2.13 17.61
C GLY A 129 -29.94 2.60 16.60
N VAL A 130 -28.77 3.06 17.06
CA VAL A 130 -27.68 3.58 16.22
C VAL A 130 -26.54 2.56 16.16
N VAL A 131 -26.20 2.08 14.96
CA VAL A 131 -25.06 1.17 14.71
C VAL A 131 -23.90 2.00 14.13
N HIS A 132 -22.69 1.79 14.65
CA HIS A 132 -21.50 2.60 14.32
C HIS A 132 -20.93 2.27 12.93
N ARG A 133 -20.91 0.99 12.54
CA ARG A 133 -20.49 0.46 11.22
C ARG A 133 -19.01 0.66 10.83
N ASP A 134 -18.25 1.46 11.56
CA ASP A 134 -16.81 1.70 11.34
C ASP A 134 -16.01 1.64 12.66
N VAL A 135 -16.16 0.57 13.44
CA VAL A 135 -15.43 0.37 14.71
C VAL A 135 -14.02 -0.15 14.41
N LYS A 136 -13.00 0.67 14.70
CA LYS A 136 -11.57 0.33 14.52
C LYS A 136 -10.68 1.18 15.43
N PRO A 137 -9.44 0.77 15.76
CA PRO A 137 -8.56 1.49 16.68
C PRO A 137 -8.31 2.97 16.35
N ALA A 138 -8.24 3.32 15.06
CA ALA A 138 -8.05 4.71 14.63
C ALA A 138 -9.24 5.65 14.94
N ASN A 139 -10.42 5.08 15.27
CA ASN A 139 -11.61 5.83 15.72
C ASN A 139 -11.73 5.86 17.25
N PHE A 140 -10.78 5.27 18.00
CA PHE A 140 -10.75 5.28 19.47
C PHE A 140 -9.79 6.38 19.93
N LEU A 141 -10.33 7.55 20.24
CA LEU A 141 -9.54 8.73 20.63
C LEU A 141 -9.18 8.64 22.12
N LEU A 142 -7.90 8.74 22.42
CA LEU A 142 -7.31 8.66 23.76
C LEU A 142 -6.83 10.04 24.19
N SER A 143 -7.07 10.41 25.45
CA SER A 143 -6.66 11.70 26.01
C SER A 143 -6.40 11.62 27.51
N GLY A 144 -5.58 12.54 28.03
CA GLY A 144 -5.14 12.54 29.42
C GLY A 144 -3.98 11.54 29.69
N PRO A 145 -3.67 11.26 30.96
CA PRO A 145 -2.59 10.36 31.33
C PRO A 145 -2.94 8.89 31.05
N THR A 146 -1.98 8.14 30.49
CA THR A 146 -2.10 6.68 30.30
C THR A 146 -2.32 5.96 31.64
N GLY A 147 -3.40 5.18 31.75
CA GLY A 147 -3.73 4.43 32.96
C GLY A 147 -5.22 4.09 33.04
N PRO A 148 -5.73 3.67 34.22
CA PRO A 148 -7.15 3.39 34.43
C PRO A 148 -8.07 4.61 34.22
N ASP A 149 -7.53 5.82 34.39
CA ASP A 149 -8.22 7.09 34.18
C ASP A 149 -8.00 7.67 32.77
N GLU A 150 -7.37 6.92 31.86
CA GLU A 150 -7.18 7.34 30.47
C GLU A 150 -8.56 7.53 29.80
N ARG A 151 -8.81 8.74 29.29
CA ARG A 151 -10.10 9.11 28.72
C ARG A 151 -10.19 8.63 27.28
N VAL A 152 -11.08 7.68 27.03
CA VAL A 152 -11.31 7.07 25.71
C VAL A 152 -12.67 7.50 25.16
N LEU A 153 -12.69 7.95 23.90
CA LEU A 153 -13.89 8.32 23.16
C LEU A 153 -13.97 7.60 21.82
N LEU A 154 -15.16 7.15 21.46
CA LEU A 154 -15.49 6.66 20.13
C LEU A 154 -15.88 7.84 19.21
N GLY A 155 -15.09 8.04 18.15
CA GLY A 155 -15.32 9.06 17.12
C GLY A 155 -15.76 8.47 15.78
N ASP A 156 -16.15 9.36 14.85
CA ASP A 156 -16.52 9.01 13.46
C ASP A 156 -17.66 7.96 13.33
N PHE A 157 -18.78 8.25 14.01
CA PHE A 157 -20.04 7.49 13.99
C PHE A 157 -20.68 7.33 12.60
N GLY A 158 -20.14 6.46 11.76
CA GLY A 158 -20.80 5.86 10.60
C GLY A 158 -21.16 6.77 9.43
N ILE A 159 -21.11 8.11 9.58
CA ILE A 159 -21.51 9.17 8.61
C ILE A 159 -20.78 9.06 7.25
N ALA A 160 -19.74 8.22 7.23
CA ALA A 160 -18.94 7.78 6.11
C ALA A 160 -19.63 6.76 5.17
N ARG A 161 -20.41 5.83 5.74
CA ARG A 161 -20.87 4.62 5.04
C ARG A 161 -22.19 4.77 4.29
N ALA A 162 -22.71 5.99 4.19
CA ALA A 162 -23.60 6.44 3.13
C ALA A 162 -23.10 6.09 1.70
N LEU A 163 -21.81 5.79 1.52
CA LEU A 163 -21.21 5.37 0.24
C LEU A 163 -21.63 3.98 -0.26
N GLY A 164 -22.40 3.19 0.50
CA GLY A 164 -22.69 1.78 0.19
C GLY A 164 -23.41 1.49 -1.15
N ASP A 165 -24.10 2.47 -1.74
CA ASP A 165 -24.82 2.32 -3.03
C ASP A 165 -24.13 3.03 -4.21
N ALA A 166 -23.11 3.85 -3.95
CA ALA A 166 -22.42 4.63 -4.99
C ALA A 166 -21.12 3.92 -5.36
N GLY A 167 -21.07 3.32 -6.56
CA GLY A 167 -19.95 2.54 -7.06
C GLY A 167 -18.66 3.35 -7.26
N LEU A 168 -17.97 3.64 -6.18
CA LEU A 168 -16.70 4.37 -6.16
C LEU A 168 -15.50 3.43 -6.36
N THR A 169 -14.48 3.94 -7.02
CA THR A 169 -13.21 3.23 -7.24
C THR A 169 -12.52 2.87 -5.92
N VAL A 170 -12.01 1.64 -5.85
CA VAL A 170 -11.39 1.07 -4.64
C VAL A 170 -10.07 1.80 -4.34
N THR A 171 -10.00 2.51 -3.21
CA THR A 171 -8.76 3.11 -2.69
C THR A 171 -8.25 2.35 -1.46
N GLY A 172 -6.98 2.50 -1.11
CA GLY A 172 -6.41 1.86 0.09
C GLY A 172 -7.16 2.17 1.40
N SER A 173 -7.78 3.35 1.49
CA SER A 173 -8.63 3.72 2.65
C SER A 173 -9.91 2.88 2.80
N VAL A 174 -10.42 2.35 1.68
CA VAL A 174 -11.55 1.40 1.67
C VAL A 174 -11.10 0.04 2.19
N VAL A 175 -9.93 -0.44 1.75
CA VAL A 175 -9.37 -1.74 2.18
C VAL A 175 -9.15 -1.79 3.69
N ALA A 176 -8.51 -0.78 4.28
CA ALA A 176 -8.26 -0.72 5.72
C ALA A 176 -9.55 -0.62 6.57
N THR A 177 -10.61 -0.02 6.03
CA THR A 177 -11.94 -0.01 6.65
C THR A 177 -12.64 -1.38 6.57
N LEU A 178 -12.30 -2.20 5.57
CA LEU A 178 -12.83 -3.55 5.40
C LEU A 178 -12.10 -4.59 6.25
N SER A 179 -10.86 -4.32 6.71
CA SER A 179 -10.09 -5.15 7.67
C SER A 179 -10.74 -5.35 9.05
N TYR A 180 -11.82 -4.63 9.34
CA TYR A 180 -12.60 -4.73 10.58
C TYR A 180 -14.07 -5.06 10.31
N ALA A 181 -14.51 -5.18 9.05
CA ALA A 181 -15.92 -5.23 8.69
C ALA A 181 -16.56 -6.60 8.98
N ALA A 182 -17.78 -6.57 9.50
CA ALA A 182 -18.56 -7.78 9.79
C ALA A 182 -19.02 -8.52 8.50
N PRO A 183 -19.13 -9.86 8.52
CA PRO A 183 -19.51 -10.67 7.36
C PRO A 183 -20.83 -10.24 6.70
N GLU A 184 -21.82 -9.88 7.51
CA GLU A 184 -23.14 -9.41 7.06
C GLU A 184 -23.07 -8.06 6.34
N LEU A 185 -22.19 -7.14 6.78
CA LEU A 185 -21.95 -5.86 6.10
C LEU A 185 -21.27 -6.07 4.74
N LEU A 186 -20.33 -7.02 4.67
CA LEU A 186 -19.65 -7.40 3.42
C LEU A 186 -20.57 -8.12 2.43
N SER A 187 -21.60 -8.81 2.93
CA SER A 187 -22.55 -9.62 2.16
C SER A 187 -23.85 -8.88 1.82
N GLY A 188 -23.96 -7.59 2.16
CA GLY A 188 -25.18 -6.80 2.00
C GLY A 188 -26.40 -7.36 2.74
N GLN A 189 -26.19 -8.14 3.81
CA GLN A 189 -27.26 -8.74 4.59
C GLN A 189 -27.81 -7.76 5.64
N PRO A 190 -29.05 -7.96 6.13
CA PRO A 190 -29.56 -7.23 7.29
C PRO A 190 -28.61 -7.37 8.48
N PHE A 191 -28.38 -6.26 9.19
CA PHE A 191 -27.43 -6.18 10.30
C PHE A 191 -28.00 -5.36 11.46
N ASP A 192 -27.50 -5.61 12.67
CA ASP A 192 -27.80 -4.88 13.90
C ASP A 192 -26.50 -4.48 14.62
N GLY A 193 -26.58 -4.16 15.92
CA GLY A 193 -25.42 -3.83 16.75
C GLY A 193 -24.36 -4.93 16.83
N ARG A 194 -24.69 -6.21 16.54
CA ARG A 194 -23.73 -7.33 16.53
C ARG A 194 -22.66 -7.17 15.45
N ALA A 195 -22.89 -6.37 14.42
CA ALA A 195 -21.88 -6.00 13.44
C ALA A 195 -20.74 -5.20 14.09
N ASP A 196 -21.06 -4.25 14.98
CA ASP A 196 -20.06 -3.49 15.73
C ASP A 196 -19.31 -4.37 16.73
N LEU A 197 -19.94 -5.42 17.28
CA LEU A 197 -19.29 -6.38 18.19
C LEU A 197 -18.21 -7.21 17.49
N TYR A 198 -18.47 -7.62 16.24
CA TYR A 198 -17.46 -8.26 15.39
C TYR A 198 -16.27 -7.32 15.16
N SER A 199 -16.55 -6.07 14.78
CA SER A 199 -15.52 -5.06 14.56
C SER A 199 -14.75 -4.70 15.84
N LEU A 200 -15.40 -4.69 17.00
CA LEU A 200 -14.75 -4.53 18.31
C LEU A 200 -13.85 -5.73 18.64
N GLY A 201 -14.24 -6.96 18.28
CA GLY A 201 -13.40 -8.15 18.34
C GLY A 201 -12.14 -8.02 17.46
N CYS A 202 -12.30 -7.57 16.22
CA CYS A 202 -11.18 -7.27 15.33
C CYS A 202 -10.24 -6.20 15.91
N ALA A 203 -10.80 -5.16 16.53
CA ALA A 203 -10.03 -4.10 17.17
C ALA A 203 -9.27 -4.59 18.42
N LEU A 204 -9.90 -5.40 19.27
CA LEU A 204 -9.26 -6.05 20.42
C LEU A 204 -8.09 -6.94 19.97
N PHE A 205 -8.28 -7.75 18.93
CA PHE A 205 -7.21 -8.55 18.34
C PHE A 205 -6.03 -7.68 17.87
N ARG A 206 -6.28 -6.57 17.17
CA ARG A 206 -5.24 -5.62 16.73
C ARG A 206 -4.48 -5.00 17.90
N LEU A 207 -5.18 -4.52 18.91
CA LEU A 207 -4.58 -3.90 20.10
C LEU A 207 -3.77 -4.90 20.95
N LEU A 208 -4.11 -6.19 20.91
CA LEU A 208 -3.40 -7.26 21.63
C LEU A 208 -2.19 -7.84 20.88
N THR A 209 -2.21 -7.84 19.53
CA THR A 209 -1.23 -8.56 18.70
C THR A 209 -0.35 -7.66 17.85
N GLY A 210 -0.71 -6.38 17.68
CA GLY A 210 -0.08 -5.50 16.70
C GLY A 210 -0.54 -5.75 15.25
N LYS A 211 -1.54 -6.60 14.98
CA LYS A 211 -1.90 -7.02 13.61
C LYS A 211 -3.40 -7.07 13.37
N ALA A 212 -3.85 -6.79 12.15
CA ALA A 212 -5.25 -7.02 11.77
C ALA A 212 -5.55 -8.55 11.74
N PRO A 213 -6.77 -9.01 12.06
CA PRO A 213 -7.10 -10.43 12.19
C PRO A 213 -6.73 -11.32 10.99
N PHE A 214 -6.96 -10.81 9.78
CA PHE A 214 -6.68 -11.53 8.54
C PHE A 214 -5.52 -10.90 7.78
N CYS A 215 -4.46 -10.50 8.49
CA CYS A 215 -3.32 -9.79 7.91
C CYS A 215 -2.51 -10.58 6.86
N TRP A 216 -2.76 -11.88 6.73
CA TRP A 216 -2.18 -12.74 5.71
C TRP A 216 -2.96 -12.70 4.39
N ALA A 217 -4.19 -12.17 4.37
CA ALA A 217 -5.06 -12.18 3.20
C ALA A 217 -4.65 -11.10 2.19
N GLN A 218 -4.10 -11.53 1.05
CA GLN A 218 -3.49 -10.66 0.04
C GLN A 218 -4.55 -10.02 -0.88
N GLY A 219 -4.63 -8.69 -0.85
CA GLY A 219 -5.60 -7.93 -1.65
C GLY A 219 -7.06 -8.06 -1.21
N LEU A 220 -7.90 -7.16 -1.73
CA LEU A 220 -9.27 -6.98 -1.24
C LEU A 220 -10.17 -8.23 -1.36
N PRO A 221 -10.19 -9.01 -2.46
CA PRO A 221 -11.05 -10.20 -2.55
C PRO A 221 -10.69 -11.28 -1.53
N ALA A 222 -9.40 -11.47 -1.24
CA ALA A 222 -8.96 -12.44 -0.23
C ALA A 222 -9.31 -11.96 1.19
N LEU A 223 -9.14 -10.67 1.48
CA LEU A 223 -9.53 -10.08 2.77
C LEU A 223 -11.03 -10.24 3.03
N VAL A 224 -11.87 -9.91 2.04
CA VAL A 224 -13.32 -10.12 2.11
C VAL A 224 -13.63 -11.61 2.29
N GLY A 225 -13.01 -12.50 1.49
CA GLY A 225 -13.15 -13.95 1.63
C GLY A 225 -12.78 -14.48 3.03
N ALA A 226 -11.71 -13.94 3.65
CA ALA A 226 -11.28 -14.31 4.99
C ALA A 226 -12.28 -13.83 6.06
N HIS A 227 -12.75 -12.58 5.97
CA HIS A 227 -13.82 -12.08 6.84
C HIS A 227 -15.10 -12.90 6.72
N LEU A 228 -15.48 -13.36 5.53
CA LEU A 228 -16.65 -14.20 5.30
C LEU A 228 -16.47 -15.65 5.79
N GLN A 229 -15.32 -16.29 5.53
CA GLN A 229 -15.18 -17.75 5.60
C GLN A 229 -14.06 -18.26 6.53
N ALA A 230 -12.94 -17.55 6.66
CA ALA A 230 -11.81 -18.05 7.46
C ALA A 230 -12.13 -18.03 8.97
N PRO A 231 -11.74 -19.05 9.77
CA PRO A 231 -11.98 -19.05 11.21
C PRO A 231 -11.35 -17.82 11.88
N PRO A 232 -11.93 -17.27 12.97
CA PRO A 232 -11.30 -16.24 13.76
C PRO A 232 -9.87 -16.65 14.18
N PRO A 233 -8.87 -15.76 14.03
CA PRO A 233 -7.51 -16.04 14.44
C PRO A 233 -7.38 -16.10 15.96
N ARG A 234 -6.41 -16.86 16.44
CA ARG A 234 -6.08 -16.97 17.87
C ARG A 234 -5.05 -15.93 18.25
N VAL A 235 -5.25 -15.21 19.36
CA VAL A 235 -4.28 -14.19 19.81
C VAL A 235 -2.99 -14.85 20.31
N THR A 236 -3.07 -16.05 20.87
CA THR A 236 -1.88 -16.77 21.35
C THR A 236 -0.94 -17.24 20.23
N GLU A 237 -1.40 -17.30 18.97
CA GLU A 237 -0.53 -17.64 17.84
C GLU A 237 0.43 -16.48 17.49
N TRP A 238 0.05 -15.23 17.80
CA TRP A 238 0.82 -14.03 17.51
C TRP A 238 1.51 -13.46 18.76
N ALA A 239 0.89 -13.59 19.92
CA ALA A 239 1.45 -13.23 21.22
C ALA A 239 1.30 -14.41 22.21
N PRO A 240 2.20 -15.42 22.16
CA PRO A 240 2.08 -16.67 22.91
C PRO A 240 2.03 -16.54 24.44
N GLY A 241 2.35 -15.38 24.98
CA GLY A 241 2.21 -15.10 26.40
C GLY A 241 0.76 -14.81 26.84
N LEU A 242 -0.11 -14.34 25.95
CA LEU A 242 -1.47 -13.94 26.31
C LEU A 242 -2.28 -15.13 26.89
N PRO A 243 -3.23 -14.88 27.81
CA PRO A 243 -4.05 -15.94 28.37
C PRO A 243 -4.84 -16.67 27.27
N PRO A 244 -4.79 -18.02 27.18
CA PRO A 244 -5.52 -18.77 26.16
C PRO A 244 -7.04 -18.55 26.14
N ARG A 245 -7.62 -18.06 27.23
CA ARG A 245 -9.04 -17.65 27.26
C ARG A 245 -9.36 -16.49 26.31
N LEU A 246 -8.41 -15.61 25.98
CA LEU A 246 -8.64 -14.54 25.01
C LEU A 246 -8.90 -15.08 23.60
N ASP A 247 -8.39 -16.27 23.24
CA ASP A 247 -8.75 -16.92 21.97
C ASP A 247 -10.25 -17.21 21.89
N ALA A 248 -10.87 -17.65 22.99
CA ALA A 248 -12.30 -17.92 23.04
C ALA A 248 -13.13 -16.62 22.97
N VAL A 249 -12.64 -15.53 23.59
CA VAL A 249 -13.26 -14.20 23.49
C VAL A 249 -13.25 -13.70 22.05
N ILE A 250 -12.11 -13.78 21.36
CA ILE A 250 -12.00 -13.40 19.95
C ILE A 250 -12.84 -14.32 19.05
N ALA A 251 -12.83 -15.63 19.28
CA ALA A 251 -13.65 -16.58 18.51
C ALA A 251 -15.15 -16.29 18.63
N THR A 252 -15.63 -15.92 19.82
CA THR A 252 -17.03 -15.54 20.07
C THR A 252 -17.35 -14.18 19.46
N ALA A 253 -16.52 -13.16 19.68
CA ALA A 253 -16.73 -11.82 19.13
C ALA A 253 -16.76 -11.83 17.58
N MET A 254 -15.84 -12.56 16.96
CA MET A 254 -15.68 -12.65 15.50
C MET A 254 -16.43 -13.85 14.88
N ALA A 255 -17.40 -14.45 15.58
CA ALA A 255 -18.20 -15.54 15.03
C ALA A 255 -18.92 -15.09 13.76
N LYS A 256 -18.94 -15.95 12.72
CA LYS A 256 -19.47 -15.55 11.40
C LYS A 256 -20.97 -15.28 11.45
N ASP A 257 -21.72 -16.21 12.04
CA ASP A 257 -23.13 -16.03 12.41
C ASP A 257 -23.24 -14.99 13.55
N PRO A 258 -23.94 -13.86 13.34
CA PRO A 258 -24.19 -12.88 14.39
C PRO A 258 -24.86 -13.47 15.63
N ALA A 259 -25.68 -14.51 15.50
CA ALA A 259 -26.38 -15.14 16.62
C ALA A 259 -25.42 -15.80 17.63
N GLN A 260 -24.22 -16.20 17.19
CA GLN A 260 -23.18 -16.82 18.01
C GLN A 260 -22.24 -15.82 18.70
N ARG A 261 -22.43 -14.50 18.48
CA ARG A 261 -21.66 -13.44 19.13
C ARG A 261 -22.28 -13.08 20.49
N PHE A 262 -21.50 -12.38 21.32
CA PHE A 262 -21.97 -11.74 22.55
C PHE A 262 -23.25 -10.92 22.33
N ALA A 263 -24.10 -10.82 23.35
CA ALA A 263 -25.34 -10.07 23.28
C ALA A 263 -25.15 -8.55 23.42
N SER A 264 -24.02 -8.09 23.97
CA SER A 264 -23.67 -6.67 24.14
C SER A 264 -22.16 -6.43 24.06
N ALA A 265 -21.75 -5.17 23.88
CA ALA A 265 -20.33 -4.82 23.85
C ALA A 265 -19.68 -4.95 25.23
N ARG A 266 -20.45 -4.66 26.29
CA ARG A 266 -20.00 -4.82 27.68
C ARG A 266 -19.78 -6.27 28.08
N GLU A 267 -20.55 -7.21 27.55
CA GLU A 267 -20.32 -8.64 27.75
C GLU A 267 -18.99 -9.09 27.13
N LEU A 268 -18.70 -8.66 25.89
CA LEU A 268 -17.40 -8.87 25.23
C LEU A 268 -16.25 -8.29 26.09
N ALA A 269 -16.39 -7.04 26.53
CA ALA A 269 -15.36 -6.37 27.33
C ALA A 269 -15.15 -7.02 28.70
N ALA A 270 -16.22 -7.47 29.37
CA ALA A 270 -16.14 -8.22 30.63
C ALA A 270 -15.40 -9.55 30.43
N ALA A 271 -15.76 -10.33 29.40
CA ALA A 271 -15.09 -11.58 29.08
C ALA A 271 -13.60 -11.39 28.77
N ALA A 272 -13.21 -10.29 28.11
CA ALA A 272 -11.82 -9.93 27.88
C ALA A 272 -11.07 -9.57 29.17
N ALA A 273 -11.72 -8.85 30.09
CA ALA A 273 -11.14 -8.49 31.39
C ALA A 273 -10.95 -9.71 32.31
N ASP A 274 -11.97 -10.58 32.41
CA ASP A 274 -11.91 -11.81 33.20
C ASP A 274 -10.81 -12.76 32.69
N ALA A 275 -10.68 -12.90 31.36
CA ALA A 275 -9.63 -13.70 30.73
C ALA A 275 -8.20 -13.20 31.07
N LEU A 276 -8.01 -11.88 31.25
CA LEU A 276 -6.74 -11.30 31.62
C LEU A 276 -6.47 -11.39 33.14
N ALA A 277 -7.50 -11.19 33.97
CA ALA A 277 -7.39 -11.20 35.43
C ALA A 277 -6.99 -12.58 36.00
N GLU A 278 -7.51 -13.68 35.44
CA GLU A 278 -7.17 -15.03 35.90
C GLU A 278 -5.67 -15.34 35.74
N GLN A 279 -5.00 -14.80 34.72
CA GLN A 279 -3.57 -15.04 34.50
C GLN A 279 -2.68 -14.41 35.58
N SER A 280 -3.10 -13.26 36.15
CA SER A 280 -2.38 -12.62 37.27
C SER A 280 -2.32 -13.48 38.53
N THR A 281 -3.15 -14.52 38.64
CA THR A 281 -3.12 -15.47 39.76
C THR A 281 -2.15 -16.64 39.58
N SER A 282 -1.60 -16.86 38.37
CA SER A 282 -1.02 -18.16 37.98
C SER A 282 0.43 -18.16 37.48
N THR A 283 1.01 -17.06 36.97
CA THR A 283 2.48 -16.91 36.79
C THR A 283 2.89 -15.45 36.62
N THR A 284 3.92 -15.01 37.35
CA THR A 284 4.41 -13.62 37.37
C THR A 284 5.55 -13.40 36.37
N ALA A 285 5.21 -13.12 35.11
CA ALA A 285 6.08 -12.41 34.18
C ALA A 285 5.39 -11.08 33.79
N PRO A 286 6.03 -9.92 33.95
CA PRO A 286 5.39 -8.64 33.62
C PRO A 286 5.20 -8.52 32.10
N TRP A 287 3.96 -8.26 31.68
CA TRP A 287 3.63 -7.96 30.28
C TRP A 287 4.39 -6.73 29.79
N GLN A 288 5.30 -6.93 28.84
CA GLN A 288 5.95 -5.82 28.15
C GLN A 288 4.98 -5.23 27.10
N PRO A 289 5.04 -3.90 26.85
CA PRO A 289 4.33 -3.31 25.73
C PRO A 289 4.73 -3.95 24.40
N ILE A 290 3.81 -3.99 23.44
CA ILE A 290 4.12 -4.40 22.06
C ILE A 290 5.18 -3.44 21.52
N SER A 291 6.30 -3.96 21.02
CA SER A 291 7.34 -3.09 20.45
C SER A 291 6.89 -2.55 19.10
N SER A 292 7.26 -1.31 18.76
CA SER A 292 6.85 -0.66 17.49
C SER A 292 7.25 -1.45 16.25
N ASN A 293 8.37 -2.18 16.29
CA ASN A 293 8.83 -3.07 15.23
C ASN A 293 8.09 -4.42 15.13
N GLN A 294 7.10 -4.68 15.99
CA GLN A 294 6.23 -5.87 15.95
C GLN A 294 4.82 -5.57 15.42
N VAL A 295 4.45 -4.28 15.36
CA VAL A 295 3.20 -3.83 14.75
C VAL A 295 3.33 -3.96 13.24
N SER A 296 2.39 -4.64 12.59
CA SER A 296 2.36 -4.69 11.12
C SER A 296 1.78 -3.39 10.56
N ASP A 297 2.48 -2.79 9.60
CA ASP A 297 2.02 -1.60 8.86
C ASP A 297 0.79 -1.92 8.01
N TYR A 298 -0.40 -1.83 8.61
CA TYR A 298 -1.62 -1.57 7.87
C TYR A 298 -1.71 -0.07 7.66
N SER A 299 -1.10 0.41 6.57
CA SER A 299 -1.13 1.82 6.20
C SER A 299 -2.57 2.27 5.93
N THR A 300 -3.20 2.75 7.00
CA THR A 300 -4.56 3.26 7.01
C THR A 300 -4.46 4.78 6.98
N PRO A 301 -4.96 5.46 5.93
CA PRO A 301 -5.25 6.89 6.02
C PRO A 301 -6.52 7.07 6.87
N ALA A 302 -6.34 6.98 8.20
CA ALA A 302 -7.26 7.41 9.24
C ALA A 302 -6.55 8.46 10.09
N PRO A 303 -7.27 9.35 10.80
CA PRO A 303 -6.86 10.74 10.87
C PRO A 303 -5.52 10.94 11.59
N ALA A 304 -4.57 11.60 10.92
CA ALA A 304 -3.26 11.91 11.49
C ALA A 304 -3.31 13.17 12.37
N TRP A 305 -4.10 13.12 13.47
CA TRP A 305 -4.51 14.33 14.20
C TRP A 305 -3.47 14.91 15.15
N TRP A 306 -2.29 14.30 15.24
CA TRP A 306 -1.21 14.83 16.06
C TRP A 306 0.19 14.55 15.52
N GLN A 307 0.95 15.63 15.33
CA GLN A 307 2.41 15.65 15.50
C GLN A 307 2.69 16.41 16.80
N PRO A 308 3.76 16.06 17.56
CA PRO A 308 4.14 16.83 18.73
C PRO A 308 4.38 18.29 18.38
N GLY A 309 3.66 19.19 19.05
CA GLY A 309 4.06 20.59 19.08
C GLY A 309 5.46 20.67 19.69
N GLN A 310 6.43 21.23 18.96
CA GLN A 310 7.70 21.61 19.58
C GLN A 310 7.42 22.66 20.65
N ASP A 311 7.87 22.41 21.88
CA ASP A 311 7.78 23.36 22.98
C ASP A 311 8.41 24.70 22.60
N ARG A 312 7.56 25.68 22.27
CA ARG A 312 7.94 27.09 22.26
C ARG A 312 7.66 27.70 23.62
N THR A 313 8.55 27.40 24.56
CA THR A 313 8.69 28.22 25.77
C THR A 313 9.02 29.65 25.37
N LEU A 314 8.23 30.61 25.89
CA LEU A 314 8.48 32.04 25.75
C LEU A 314 9.76 32.40 26.53
N ALA A 315 10.87 32.55 25.81
CA ALA A 315 12.12 33.06 26.36
C ALA A 315 12.83 34.02 25.36
N ALA A 316 13.49 35.02 25.93
CA ALA A 316 13.99 36.24 25.29
C ALA A 316 14.85 36.06 24.02
N THR A 317 14.76 37.08 23.15
CA THR A 317 15.59 37.29 21.95
C THR A 317 17.10 37.37 22.26
N PRO A 318 17.95 36.62 21.53
CA PRO A 318 19.36 36.94 21.35
C PRO A 318 19.68 37.47 19.94
N ALA A 319 20.79 38.19 19.81
CA ALA A 319 21.25 38.87 18.60
C ALA A 319 21.73 37.91 17.47
N PRO A 320 21.81 38.37 16.20
CA PRO A 320 22.23 37.52 15.07
C PRO A 320 23.70 37.08 15.18
N ALA A 321 23.95 35.80 14.93
CA ALA A 321 25.28 35.20 14.99
C ALA A 321 26.10 35.42 13.70
N ALA A 322 27.42 35.51 13.87
CA ALA A 322 28.41 35.67 12.78
C ALA A 322 28.65 34.36 12.00
N PRO A 323 29.17 34.41 10.75
CA PRO A 323 29.44 33.22 9.96
C PRO A 323 30.61 32.37 10.51
N PRO A 324 30.64 31.05 10.24
CA PRO A 324 31.62 30.12 10.80
C PRO A 324 33.01 30.24 10.15
N ALA A 325 34.05 29.99 10.95
CA ALA A 325 35.45 29.93 10.53
C ALA A 325 35.83 28.56 9.93
N PRO A 326 36.87 28.47 9.07
CA PRO A 326 37.29 27.21 8.44
C PRO A 326 38.01 26.26 9.42
N PRO A 327 38.00 24.93 9.15
CA PRO A 327 38.64 23.93 10.00
C PRO A 327 40.18 23.93 9.89
N PRO A 328 40.90 23.49 10.95
CA PRO A 328 42.37 23.46 10.96
C PRO A 328 42.95 22.30 10.12
N PRO A 329 44.16 22.45 9.55
CA PRO A 329 44.80 21.44 8.72
C PRO A 329 45.58 20.39 9.55
N GLY A 330 45.57 19.13 9.11
CA GLY A 330 46.58 18.14 9.52
C GLY A 330 46.10 16.76 9.94
N TRP A 331 45.49 15.98 9.03
CA TRP A 331 45.44 14.51 9.13
C TRP A 331 45.81 13.89 7.77
N PRO A 332 46.72 12.90 7.71
CA PRO A 332 47.17 12.33 6.45
C PRO A 332 46.16 11.33 5.85
N THR A 333 45.81 11.52 4.58
CA THR A 333 45.00 10.57 3.80
C THR A 333 45.76 9.29 3.45
N PRO A 334 45.16 8.08 3.58
CA PRO A 334 45.73 6.84 3.07
C PRO A 334 45.81 6.83 1.53
N ALA A 335 46.85 6.19 0.98
CA ALA A 335 47.06 6.08 -0.47
C ALA A 335 46.19 4.97 -1.11
N PRO A 336 45.80 5.10 -2.39
CA PRO A 336 44.98 4.10 -3.09
C PRO A 336 45.76 2.83 -3.46
N ALA A 337 45.08 1.68 -3.41
CA ALA A 337 45.64 0.37 -3.74
C ALA A 337 45.74 0.12 -5.27
N PRO A 338 46.69 -0.69 -5.75
CA PRO A 338 46.93 -0.91 -7.18
C PRO A 338 45.94 -1.92 -7.82
N ALA A 339 45.53 -1.64 -9.07
CA ALA A 339 44.59 -2.48 -9.82
C ALA A 339 45.23 -3.75 -10.45
N PRO A 340 44.49 -4.88 -10.54
CA PRO A 340 45.03 -6.14 -11.06
C PRO A 340 45.09 -6.23 -12.60
N ARG A 341 46.20 -6.78 -13.13
CA ARG A 341 46.47 -7.00 -14.56
C ARG A 341 45.60 -8.12 -15.16
N ARG A 342 44.94 -7.85 -16.29
CA ARG A 342 44.21 -8.86 -17.09
C ARG A 342 45.16 -9.82 -17.82
N ARG A 343 44.99 -11.14 -17.64
CA ARG A 343 45.52 -12.17 -18.55
C ARG A 343 44.46 -12.56 -19.60
N ARG A 344 44.54 -11.99 -20.80
CA ARG A 344 43.81 -12.48 -21.99
C ARG A 344 44.77 -13.35 -22.83
N GLY A 345 44.37 -14.58 -23.13
CA GLY A 345 45.17 -15.49 -23.96
C GLY A 345 45.02 -16.97 -23.60
N ARG A 346 43.83 -17.53 -23.85
CA ARG A 346 43.54 -18.99 -23.92
C ARG A 346 42.09 -19.30 -24.35
N ILE A 347 41.13 -18.42 -24.04
CA ILE A 347 39.70 -18.64 -24.36
C ILE A 347 39.39 -18.55 -25.87
N ALA A 348 40.15 -17.77 -26.64
CA ALA A 348 39.91 -17.55 -28.07
C ALA A 348 40.02 -18.83 -28.95
N ALA A 349 40.71 -19.88 -28.48
CA ALA A 349 40.88 -21.12 -29.24
C ALA A 349 39.65 -22.05 -29.19
N ALA A 350 38.79 -21.95 -28.17
CA ALA A 350 37.64 -22.84 -28.01
C ALA A 350 36.46 -22.48 -28.92
N ILE A 351 36.30 -21.20 -29.27
CA ILE A 351 35.14 -20.66 -29.99
C ILE A 351 35.13 -21.10 -31.47
N VAL A 352 36.31 -21.28 -32.08
CA VAL A 352 36.43 -21.63 -33.51
C VAL A 352 36.01 -23.07 -33.80
N ALA A 353 36.17 -24.00 -32.84
CA ALA A 353 35.83 -25.41 -33.04
C ALA A 353 34.31 -25.68 -33.05
N ALA A 354 33.52 -24.90 -32.29
CA ALA A 354 32.08 -25.10 -32.19
C ALA A 354 31.30 -24.66 -33.45
N ALA A 355 31.81 -23.66 -34.18
CA ALA A 355 31.13 -23.08 -35.35
C ALA A 355 31.09 -24.02 -36.57
N ALA A 356 31.97 -25.03 -36.65
CA ALA A 356 32.02 -25.96 -37.78
C ALA A 356 30.96 -27.07 -37.73
N ALA A 357 30.43 -27.39 -36.53
CA ALA A 357 29.52 -28.53 -36.35
C ALA A 357 28.06 -28.20 -36.69
N THR A 358 27.62 -26.95 -36.51
CA THR A 358 26.21 -26.54 -36.71
C THR A 358 25.83 -26.36 -38.18
N ALA A 359 26.79 -26.01 -39.04
CA ALA A 359 26.55 -25.78 -40.47
C ALA A 359 26.15 -27.04 -41.26
N VAL A 360 26.40 -28.24 -40.73
CA VAL A 360 26.07 -29.52 -41.41
C VAL A 360 24.61 -29.94 -41.17
N ILE A 361 24.02 -29.54 -40.04
CA ILE A 361 22.68 -30.01 -39.62
C ILE A 361 21.57 -29.22 -40.32
N ALA A 362 21.76 -27.93 -40.56
CA ALA A 362 20.75 -27.05 -41.18
C ALA A 362 20.40 -27.44 -42.64
N THR A 363 21.35 -28.03 -43.37
CA THR A 363 21.21 -28.32 -44.81
C THR A 363 20.27 -29.50 -45.11
N VAL A 364 20.01 -30.38 -44.13
CA VAL A 364 19.21 -31.60 -44.33
C VAL A 364 17.70 -31.34 -44.17
N ALA A 365 17.30 -30.36 -43.36
CA ALA A 365 15.90 -30.14 -42.99
C ALA A 365 15.03 -29.49 -44.09
N VAL A 366 15.64 -28.89 -45.13
CA VAL A 366 14.93 -28.06 -46.12
C VAL A 366 14.35 -28.86 -47.31
N LEU A 367 14.65 -30.16 -47.42
CA LEU A 367 14.35 -30.96 -48.62
C LEU A 367 13.03 -31.77 -48.62
N THR A 368 12.22 -31.75 -47.54
CA THR A 368 11.02 -32.60 -47.46
C THR A 368 9.77 -31.92 -46.91
N VAL A 369 9.06 -31.17 -47.76
CA VAL A 369 7.61 -31.33 -48.07
C VAL A 369 7.20 -30.27 -49.12
N ARG A 370 6.30 -30.64 -50.05
CA ARG A 370 6.14 -29.98 -51.34
C ARG A 370 4.65 -29.77 -51.70
N SER A 371 4.28 -28.52 -52.04
CA SER A 371 3.15 -28.16 -52.93
C SER A 371 1.71 -28.50 -52.46
N PRO A 372 0.63 -28.09 -53.18
CA PRO A 372 0.44 -27.13 -54.30
C PRO A 372 -0.40 -25.90 -53.82
N SER A 373 -1.14 -25.08 -54.59
CA SER A 373 -0.98 -24.26 -55.83
C SER A 373 -2.12 -23.17 -55.80
N HIS A 374 -2.29 -22.15 -56.65
CA HIS A 374 -1.62 -21.58 -57.84
C HIS A 374 -1.87 -20.02 -57.88
N PRO A 375 -1.70 -19.22 -58.98
CA PRO A 375 -1.34 -17.78 -58.86
C PRO A 375 -2.27 -16.84 -59.72
N PRO A 376 -1.81 -15.74 -60.36
CA PRO A 376 -1.09 -14.52 -59.90
C PRO A 376 -1.86 -13.20 -60.22
N ALA A 377 -1.32 -12.02 -59.85
CA ALA A 377 -1.02 -10.94 -60.82
C ALA A 377 -0.41 -9.64 -60.19
N SER A 378 0.71 -9.20 -60.75
CA SER A 378 1.09 -7.80 -61.04
C SER A 378 1.20 -6.74 -59.92
N ALA A 379 2.45 -6.44 -59.54
CA ALA A 379 2.96 -5.07 -59.30
C ALA A 379 3.13 -4.33 -60.66
N PRO A 380 3.63 -3.05 -60.79
CA PRO A 380 4.41 -2.22 -59.85
C PRO A 380 3.98 -0.71 -59.88
N PRO A 381 4.86 0.31 -59.76
CA PRO A 381 5.41 0.83 -58.49
C PRO A 381 5.22 2.37 -58.32
N SER A 382 5.72 2.92 -57.19
CA SER A 382 6.32 4.27 -56.96
C SER A 382 5.71 5.53 -57.64
N THR A 383 5.67 6.72 -57.02
CA THR A 383 6.87 7.51 -56.63
C THR A 383 6.44 8.86 -56.01
N THR A 384 7.32 9.46 -55.19
CA THR A 384 7.48 10.92 -54.90
C THR A 384 6.38 11.74 -54.21
N SER A 385 6.81 12.28 -53.07
CA SER A 385 6.38 13.51 -52.41
C SER A 385 6.42 14.79 -53.27
N VAL A 386 5.48 15.72 -53.04
CA VAL A 386 5.67 17.18 -53.26
C VAL A 386 5.00 17.98 -52.13
N THR A 387 5.68 19.05 -51.74
CA THR A 387 5.35 20.03 -50.68
C THR A 387 4.24 21.02 -51.09
N SER A 388 3.36 21.40 -50.16
CA SER A 388 3.04 22.83 -49.85
C SER A 388 2.19 22.92 -48.58
N GLY A 389 2.24 24.05 -47.87
CA GLY A 389 1.64 24.21 -46.54
C GLY A 389 0.40 25.11 -46.49
N ALA A 390 -0.28 25.08 -45.35
CA ALA A 390 -1.14 26.16 -44.87
C ALA A 390 -1.20 26.07 -43.33
N ALA A 391 -1.04 27.21 -42.65
CA ALA A 391 -1.29 27.27 -41.21
C ALA A 391 -2.80 27.27 -40.95
N THR A 392 -3.28 26.35 -40.13
CA THR A 392 -4.58 26.47 -39.46
C THR A 392 -4.43 25.85 -38.08
N THR A 393 -4.63 26.68 -37.05
CA THR A 393 -4.49 26.27 -35.65
C THR A 393 -5.72 25.45 -35.25
N THR A 394 -5.72 24.18 -35.63
CA THR A 394 -6.69 23.19 -35.19
C THR A 394 -6.00 22.28 -34.19
N THR A 395 -6.52 22.20 -32.96
CA THR A 395 -6.14 21.15 -32.00
C THR A 395 -6.61 19.81 -32.54
N ALA A 396 -5.73 19.13 -33.29
CA ALA A 396 -5.95 17.80 -33.81
C ALA A 396 -5.27 16.78 -32.89
N ASN A 397 -6.05 15.84 -32.36
CA ASN A 397 -5.52 14.59 -31.82
C ASN A 397 -4.98 13.77 -33.01
N GLY A 398 -3.73 14.01 -33.37
CA GLY A 398 -2.97 13.11 -34.24
C GLY A 398 -2.58 11.83 -33.50
N PRO A 399 -2.14 10.77 -34.21
CA PRO A 399 -1.51 9.63 -33.56
C PRO A 399 -0.32 10.09 -32.73
N VAL A 400 -0.25 9.67 -31.47
CA VAL A 400 0.89 9.96 -30.60
C VAL A 400 2.16 9.36 -31.22
N PRO A 401 3.25 10.12 -31.36
CA PRO A 401 4.45 9.61 -32.00
C PRO A 401 5.07 8.47 -31.18
N PRO A 402 5.72 7.49 -31.83
CA PRO A 402 6.46 6.45 -31.12
C PRO A 402 7.65 7.06 -30.38
N VAL A 403 7.83 6.63 -29.14
CA VAL A 403 8.97 6.97 -28.27
C VAL A 403 10.27 6.47 -28.91
N ILE A 404 11.35 7.25 -28.76
CA ILE A 404 12.70 6.88 -29.22
C ILE A 404 13.62 6.50 -28.04
N ALA A 405 14.62 5.65 -28.31
CA ALA A 405 15.48 5.09 -27.27
C ALA A 405 16.17 6.13 -26.37
N SER A 406 16.49 7.32 -26.89
CA SER A 406 17.11 8.42 -26.13
C SER A 406 16.20 9.06 -25.08
N GLU A 407 14.88 8.83 -25.14
CA GLU A 407 13.91 9.37 -24.16
C GLU A 407 13.75 8.44 -22.95
N LEU A 408 14.13 7.16 -23.07
CA LEU A 408 13.95 6.13 -22.05
C LEU A 408 14.44 6.51 -20.63
N PRO A 409 15.60 7.17 -20.43
CA PRO A 409 16.04 7.61 -19.11
C PRO A 409 15.08 8.58 -18.41
N GLY A 410 14.25 9.32 -19.15
CA GLY A 410 13.30 10.29 -18.60
C GLY A 410 12.06 9.63 -17.95
N PHE A 411 11.71 8.41 -18.35
CA PHE A 411 10.52 7.72 -17.82
C PHE A 411 10.78 7.01 -16.48
N LEU A 412 12.02 6.60 -16.20
CA LEU A 412 12.34 5.98 -14.92
C LEU A 412 12.14 6.96 -13.75
N LEU A 413 11.79 6.44 -12.58
CA LEU A 413 11.53 7.25 -11.39
C LEU A 413 12.84 7.53 -10.64
N PRO A 414 13.14 8.78 -10.28
CA PRO A 414 14.28 9.08 -9.43
C PRO A 414 14.10 8.53 -8.01
N ALA A 415 15.20 8.44 -7.26
CA ALA A 415 15.25 7.77 -5.96
C ALA A 415 14.31 8.39 -4.89
N ASP A 416 13.99 9.67 -4.97
CA ASP A 416 13.01 10.35 -4.10
C ASP A 416 11.57 9.88 -4.36
N GLN A 417 11.21 9.66 -5.62
CA GLN A 417 9.91 9.09 -6.00
C GLN A 417 9.82 7.62 -5.58
N ILE A 418 10.87 6.82 -5.86
CA ILE A 418 10.92 5.42 -5.42
C ILE A 418 10.87 5.31 -3.88
N LYS A 419 11.63 6.13 -3.15
CA LYS A 419 11.57 6.21 -1.67
C LYS A 419 10.14 6.45 -1.18
N THR A 420 9.43 7.38 -1.82
CA THR A 420 8.06 7.75 -1.45
C THR A 420 7.08 6.59 -1.68
N ILE A 421 7.19 5.90 -2.82
CA ILE A 421 6.32 4.75 -3.15
C ILE A 421 6.64 3.53 -2.27
N MET A 422 7.92 3.28 -1.97
CA MET A 422 8.37 2.15 -1.14
C MET A 422 8.21 2.40 0.37
N GLY A 423 7.83 3.60 0.79
CA GLY A 423 7.68 3.97 2.21
C GLY A 423 8.99 4.01 3.02
N THR A 424 10.15 4.10 2.37
CA THR A 424 11.45 3.95 3.06
C THR A 424 12.04 5.29 3.54
N ALA A 425 13.02 5.23 4.45
CA ALA A 425 13.77 6.41 4.89
C ALA A 425 14.71 6.95 3.79
N ALA A 426 15.23 6.07 2.93
CA ALA A 426 16.13 6.38 1.83
C ALA A 426 16.03 5.32 0.71
N MET A 427 16.30 5.74 -0.52
CA MET A 427 16.65 4.88 -1.65
C MET A 427 17.84 5.52 -2.36
N GLN A 428 18.69 4.71 -2.97
CA GLN A 428 19.83 5.17 -3.77
C GLN A 428 19.92 4.35 -5.06
N VAL A 429 20.17 5.03 -6.18
CA VAL A 429 20.49 4.36 -7.45
C VAL A 429 21.89 3.74 -7.34
N VAL A 430 21.98 2.44 -7.58
CA VAL A 430 23.23 1.65 -7.51
C VAL A 430 23.76 1.34 -8.90
N GLU A 431 22.86 1.05 -9.84
CA GLU A 431 23.15 0.73 -11.25
C GLU A 431 22.14 1.45 -12.15
N SER A 432 22.56 1.95 -13.30
CA SER A 432 21.70 2.63 -14.27
C SER A 432 22.28 2.46 -15.68
N ASP A 433 21.72 1.54 -16.45
CA ASP A 433 22.29 1.05 -17.70
C ASP A 433 21.39 1.37 -18.90
N ALA A 434 22.00 1.85 -19.99
CA ALA A 434 21.37 1.86 -21.31
C ALA A 434 21.76 0.59 -22.09
N ASP A 435 20.80 0.04 -22.83
CA ASP A 435 20.94 -1.14 -23.71
C ASP A 435 21.58 -2.37 -23.04
N SER A 436 21.27 -2.58 -21.76
CA SER A 436 21.64 -3.78 -21.00
C SER A 436 20.43 -4.63 -20.60
N TRP A 437 20.71 -5.88 -20.27
CA TRP A 437 19.75 -6.87 -19.80
C TRP A 437 20.25 -7.51 -18.51
N ALA A 438 19.35 -7.87 -17.60
CA ALA A 438 19.70 -8.73 -16.48
C ALA A 438 20.08 -10.14 -16.96
N ASN A 439 20.78 -10.90 -16.12
CA ASN A 439 21.10 -12.30 -16.40
C ASN A 439 21.00 -13.15 -15.11
N ALA A 440 19.77 -13.43 -14.71
CA ALA A 440 19.44 -14.24 -13.55
C ALA A 440 19.46 -15.76 -13.81
N SER A 441 19.62 -16.19 -15.07
CA SER A 441 19.81 -17.61 -15.42
C SER A 441 20.97 -18.27 -14.65
N SER A 442 21.97 -17.47 -14.24
CA SER A 442 23.14 -17.92 -13.49
C SER A 442 22.90 -18.22 -12.00
N TYR A 443 21.78 -17.77 -11.43
CA TYR A 443 21.46 -17.93 -10.00
C TYR A 443 20.04 -18.41 -9.69
N ILE A 444 19.19 -18.67 -10.69
CA ILE A 444 17.84 -19.23 -10.52
C ILE A 444 17.82 -20.72 -10.94
N SER A 445 17.19 -21.58 -10.13
CA SER A 445 17.11 -23.02 -10.43
C SER A 445 16.12 -23.37 -11.55
N ASP A 446 15.01 -22.62 -11.65
CA ASP A 446 13.92 -22.86 -12.60
C ASP A 446 14.07 -21.93 -13.81
N GLN A 447 14.68 -22.44 -14.88
CA GLN A 447 15.09 -21.65 -16.04
C GLN A 447 13.89 -21.10 -16.83
N ASP A 448 12.74 -21.79 -16.81
CA ASP A 448 11.50 -21.33 -17.43
C ASP A 448 10.95 -20.08 -16.70
N CYS A 449 11.24 -19.97 -15.39
CA CYS A 449 10.72 -18.92 -14.51
C CYS A 449 11.72 -17.78 -14.24
N VAL A 450 12.91 -17.80 -14.88
CA VAL A 450 13.87 -16.68 -14.86
C VAL A 450 13.21 -15.38 -15.30
N GLY A 451 12.48 -15.44 -16.42
CA GLY A 451 11.71 -14.34 -16.96
C GLY A 451 10.75 -13.77 -15.91
N PRO A 452 9.71 -14.51 -15.45
CA PRO A 452 8.77 -14.11 -14.40
C PRO A 452 9.38 -13.53 -13.11
N TYR A 453 10.57 -13.98 -12.66
CA TYR A 453 11.24 -13.42 -11.48
C TYR A 453 11.95 -12.10 -11.74
N GLN A 454 12.76 -12.01 -12.80
CA GLN A 454 13.75 -10.94 -12.99
C GLN A 454 13.30 -9.89 -14.02
N PRO A 455 13.17 -8.60 -13.65
CA PRO A 455 12.89 -7.53 -14.61
C PRO A 455 13.97 -7.39 -15.67
N ALA A 456 13.57 -7.13 -16.91
CA ALA A 456 14.45 -6.90 -18.05
C ALA A 456 15.56 -7.97 -18.21
N ASP A 457 15.24 -9.25 -17.96
CA ASP A 457 16.18 -10.35 -18.14
C ASP A 457 16.38 -10.74 -19.62
N LEU A 458 17.62 -11.09 -19.96
CA LEU A 458 18.01 -11.50 -21.30
C LEU A 458 17.15 -12.67 -21.82
N ALA A 459 16.81 -13.65 -20.97
CA ALA A 459 16.00 -14.80 -21.36
C ALA A 459 14.58 -14.39 -21.83
N ALA A 460 14.02 -13.32 -21.27
CA ALA A 460 12.69 -12.82 -21.61
C ALA A 460 12.65 -11.99 -22.90
N TYR A 461 13.76 -11.31 -23.26
CA TYR A 461 13.74 -10.25 -24.30
C TYR A 461 14.76 -10.40 -25.43
N ASN A 462 15.76 -11.28 -25.34
CA ASN A 462 16.84 -11.41 -26.34
C ASN A 462 16.35 -11.83 -27.75
N ASN A 463 15.20 -12.49 -27.84
CA ASN A 463 14.57 -12.89 -29.11
C ASN A 463 13.37 -12.00 -29.50
N SER A 464 13.21 -10.84 -28.85
CA SER A 464 12.12 -9.90 -29.10
C SER A 464 12.46 -8.88 -30.20
N GLU A 465 11.47 -8.06 -30.61
CA GLU A 465 11.66 -6.98 -31.58
C GLU A 465 12.24 -5.69 -30.96
N ALA A 466 12.63 -5.71 -29.68
CA ALA A 466 13.13 -4.56 -28.93
C ALA A 466 14.28 -3.81 -29.64
N LYS A 467 14.27 -2.48 -29.50
CA LYS A 467 15.21 -1.55 -30.15
C LYS A 467 16.13 -0.81 -29.17
N GLY A 468 15.86 -0.92 -27.88
CA GLY A 468 16.73 -0.45 -26.81
C GLY A 468 16.09 -0.67 -25.45
N SER A 469 16.88 -0.53 -24.39
CA SER A 469 16.41 -0.60 -23.01
C SER A 469 17.06 0.49 -22.15
N GLN A 470 16.37 0.92 -21.10
CA GLN A 470 17.00 1.59 -19.97
C GLN A 470 16.58 0.84 -18.70
N ARG A 471 17.57 0.42 -17.91
CA ARG A 471 17.37 -0.20 -16.59
C ARG A 471 17.90 0.70 -15.50
N GLN A 472 17.36 0.56 -14.29
CA GLN A 472 17.92 1.14 -13.08
C GLN A 472 17.63 0.22 -11.89
N PHE A 473 18.66 0.00 -11.06
CA PHE A 473 18.55 -0.71 -9.79
C PHE A 473 18.78 0.26 -8.63
N LEU A 474 17.90 0.20 -7.63
CA LEU A 474 17.90 1.05 -6.45
C LEU A 474 17.80 0.19 -5.20
N THR A 475 18.56 0.53 -4.17
CA THR A 475 18.50 -0.14 -2.86
C THR A 475 18.26 0.89 -1.76
N ASN A 476 17.67 0.46 -0.65
CA ASN A 476 17.73 1.19 0.62
C ASN A 476 19.09 0.89 1.30
N PRO A 477 19.95 1.89 1.57
CA PRO A 477 21.22 1.66 2.27
C PRO A 477 21.09 1.05 3.68
N ALA A 478 19.91 1.17 4.30
CA ALA A 478 19.59 0.51 5.57
C ALA A 478 19.09 -0.95 5.42
N GLY A 479 19.02 -1.46 4.18
CA GLY A 479 18.47 -2.77 3.83
C GLY A 479 16.94 -2.82 3.76
N GLY A 480 16.41 -4.00 3.47
CA GLY A 480 14.97 -4.30 3.56
C GLY A 480 14.09 -3.72 2.43
N ALA A 481 14.67 -3.07 1.41
CA ALA A 481 13.96 -2.68 0.20
C ALA A 481 14.90 -2.54 -0.99
N ASP A 482 14.53 -3.18 -2.11
CA ASP A 482 15.26 -3.15 -3.37
C ASP A 482 14.26 -2.98 -4.53
N VAL A 483 14.62 -2.20 -5.55
CA VAL A 483 13.78 -1.93 -6.72
C VAL A 483 14.62 -2.03 -7.98
N GLN A 484 14.17 -2.81 -8.94
CA GLN A 484 14.62 -2.74 -10.32
C GLN A 484 13.47 -2.22 -11.20
N GLN A 485 13.73 -1.16 -11.95
CA GLN A 485 12.79 -0.62 -12.94
C GLN A 485 13.46 -0.61 -14.32
N ALA A 486 12.70 -0.92 -15.35
CA ALA A 486 13.17 -0.90 -16.72
C ALA A 486 12.08 -0.45 -17.69
N VAL A 487 12.51 0.23 -18.74
CA VAL A 487 11.68 0.58 -19.90
C VAL A 487 12.37 0.09 -21.17
N ILE A 488 11.60 -0.55 -22.05
CA ILE A 488 12.11 -1.25 -23.25
C ILE A 488 11.31 -0.74 -24.45
N VAL A 489 11.99 -0.18 -25.46
CA VAL A 489 11.34 0.40 -26.65
C VAL A 489 11.25 -0.62 -27.79
N PHE A 490 10.12 -0.61 -28.48
CA PHE A 490 9.78 -1.49 -29.60
C PHE A 490 9.54 -0.68 -30.90
N PRO A 491 9.45 -1.33 -32.08
CA PRO A 491 9.22 -0.64 -33.36
C PRO A 491 7.87 0.09 -33.45
N SER A 492 6.86 -0.41 -32.73
CA SER A 492 5.48 0.09 -32.74
C SER A 492 4.75 -0.33 -31.47
N ALA A 493 3.57 0.27 -31.22
CA ALA A 493 2.71 -0.13 -30.13
C ALA A 493 2.26 -1.60 -30.25
N ASP A 494 1.91 -2.06 -31.45
CA ASP A 494 1.55 -3.46 -31.71
C ASP A 494 2.69 -4.42 -31.33
N ALA A 495 3.95 -4.04 -31.58
CA ALA A 495 5.10 -4.86 -31.23
C ALA A 495 5.34 -4.91 -29.69
N ALA A 496 5.11 -3.80 -28.97
CA ALA A 496 5.16 -3.78 -27.51
C ALA A 496 4.02 -4.62 -26.89
N GLN A 497 2.79 -4.48 -27.40
CA GLN A 497 1.64 -5.27 -26.95
C GLN A 497 1.80 -6.76 -27.26
N LYS A 498 2.35 -7.12 -28.42
CA LYS A 498 2.71 -8.50 -28.78
C LYS A 498 3.79 -9.06 -27.84
N ALA A 499 4.77 -8.25 -27.42
CA ALA A 499 5.78 -8.66 -26.45
C ALA A 499 5.18 -8.88 -25.05
N LEU A 500 4.27 -8.01 -24.60
CA LEU A 500 3.51 -8.21 -23.35
C LEU A 500 2.67 -9.49 -23.39
N ALA A 501 1.90 -9.70 -24.46
CA ALA A 501 1.06 -10.87 -24.63
C ALA A 501 1.87 -12.19 -24.66
N ALA A 502 3.10 -12.17 -25.19
CA ALA A 502 3.99 -13.32 -25.18
C ALA A 502 4.51 -13.70 -23.77
N GLN A 503 4.51 -12.76 -22.82
CA GLN A 503 4.92 -13.03 -21.43
C GLN A 503 3.82 -13.71 -20.62
N HIS A 504 2.53 -13.44 -20.88
CA HIS A 504 1.39 -14.00 -20.14
C HIS A 504 1.46 -15.52 -19.93
N PRO A 505 1.62 -16.38 -20.98
CA PRO A 505 1.67 -17.82 -20.79
C PRO A 505 2.88 -18.29 -19.97
N VAL A 506 4.02 -17.60 -20.05
CA VAL A 506 5.23 -17.91 -19.27
C VAL A 506 4.99 -17.62 -17.79
N TRP A 507 4.42 -16.46 -17.48
CA TRP A 507 4.11 -16.08 -16.10
C TRP A 507 3.02 -16.98 -15.51
N ALA A 508 1.99 -17.32 -16.29
CA ALA A 508 0.94 -18.24 -15.89
C ALA A 508 1.46 -19.65 -15.59
N ALA A 509 2.44 -20.14 -16.35
CA ALA A 509 3.11 -21.42 -16.12
C ALA A 509 4.05 -21.42 -14.90
N CYS A 510 4.37 -20.25 -14.34
CA CYS A 510 5.20 -20.08 -13.15
C CYS A 510 4.41 -19.78 -11.86
N ALA A 511 3.17 -19.30 -11.96
CA ALA A 511 2.30 -19.05 -10.82
C ALA A 511 2.16 -20.30 -9.91
N GLY A 512 2.32 -20.13 -8.61
CA GLY A 512 2.29 -21.21 -7.62
C GLY A 512 3.50 -22.17 -7.61
N ARG A 513 4.49 -22.04 -8.51
CA ARG A 513 5.71 -22.87 -8.48
C ARG A 513 6.71 -22.39 -7.43
N THR A 514 7.50 -23.32 -6.89
CA THR A 514 8.65 -23.02 -6.03
C THR A 514 9.96 -23.16 -6.80
N PHE A 515 10.90 -22.24 -6.59
CA PHE A 515 12.22 -22.22 -7.20
C PHE A 515 13.28 -21.81 -6.17
N THR A 516 14.56 -21.95 -6.51
CA THR A 516 15.68 -21.59 -5.64
C THR A 516 16.52 -20.51 -6.28
N VAL A 517 16.88 -19.50 -5.49
CA VAL A 517 17.80 -18.42 -5.85
C VAL A 517 19.11 -18.63 -5.09
N THR A 518 20.25 -18.56 -5.76
CA THR A 518 21.59 -18.77 -5.18
C THR A 518 22.52 -17.64 -5.60
N LEU A 519 22.51 -16.54 -4.85
CA LEU A 519 23.38 -15.39 -5.11
C LEU A 519 24.85 -15.70 -4.77
N PRO A 520 25.82 -15.00 -5.40
CA PRO A 520 27.24 -15.22 -5.13
C PRO A 520 27.61 -15.00 -3.66
N ASN A 521 28.21 -16.02 -3.04
CA ASN A 521 28.59 -16.07 -1.61
C ASN A 521 27.42 -16.14 -0.62
N GLU A 522 26.18 -16.37 -1.08
CA GLU A 522 25.03 -16.62 -0.21
C GLU A 522 24.66 -18.11 -0.19
N SER A 523 23.90 -18.51 0.84
CA SER A 523 23.29 -19.84 0.86
C SER A 523 22.09 -19.88 -0.09
N PRO A 524 21.77 -21.02 -0.73
CA PRO A 524 20.56 -21.12 -1.55
C PRO A 524 19.30 -20.75 -0.75
N HIS A 525 18.42 -19.97 -1.37
CA HIS A 525 17.20 -19.46 -0.78
C HIS A 525 16.02 -19.91 -1.62
N ARG A 526 15.01 -20.51 -0.98
CA ARG A 526 13.84 -21.04 -1.67
C ARG A 526 12.74 -19.99 -1.72
N TRP A 527 12.10 -19.88 -2.86
CA TRP A 527 11.07 -18.89 -3.17
C TRP A 527 9.86 -19.56 -3.78
N SER A 528 8.71 -18.92 -3.65
CA SER A 528 7.43 -19.34 -4.22
C SER A 528 6.83 -18.19 -5.03
N PHE A 529 6.30 -18.49 -6.20
CA PHE A 529 5.46 -17.55 -6.95
C PHE A 529 4.04 -17.54 -6.39
N GLY A 530 3.48 -16.35 -6.22
CA GLY A 530 2.07 -16.16 -5.93
C GLY A 530 1.17 -16.40 -7.15
N ALA A 531 -0.06 -15.91 -7.07
CA ALA A 531 -0.98 -15.89 -8.20
C ALA A 531 -0.56 -14.83 -9.24
N LEU A 532 -0.78 -15.13 -10.52
CA LEU A 532 -0.74 -14.13 -11.58
C LEU A 532 -2.00 -13.24 -11.48
N SER A 533 -1.81 -11.93 -11.61
CA SER A 533 -2.85 -10.92 -11.67
C SER A 533 -2.66 -10.02 -12.90
N ASN A 534 -3.73 -9.42 -13.41
CA ASN A 534 -3.70 -8.62 -14.63
C ASN A 534 -4.20 -7.18 -14.38
N PRO A 535 -3.42 -6.32 -13.69
CA PRO A 535 -3.81 -4.92 -13.47
C PRO A 535 -3.82 -4.14 -14.80
N ASP A 536 -4.95 -3.52 -15.14
CA ASP A 536 -5.16 -2.66 -16.32
C ASP A 536 -4.58 -3.21 -17.64
N GLY A 537 -4.71 -4.52 -17.85
CA GLY A 537 -4.22 -5.20 -19.07
C GLY A 537 -2.73 -5.59 -19.05
N GLY A 538 -1.99 -5.20 -18.02
CA GLY A 538 -0.65 -5.69 -17.72
C GLY A 538 -0.65 -7.06 -17.05
N LEU A 539 0.52 -7.44 -16.53
CA LEU A 539 0.78 -8.64 -15.72
C LEU A 539 1.41 -8.22 -14.39
N ALA A 540 1.03 -8.85 -13.29
CA ALA A 540 1.71 -8.71 -12.01
C ALA A 540 1.71 -10.04 -11.24
N ILE A 541 2.86 -10.40 -10.67
CA ILE A 541 3.07 -11.64 -9.90
C ILE A 541 3.93 -11.34 -8.69
N THR A 542 3.60 -11.94 -7.54
CA THR A 542 4.41 -11.84 -6.33
C THR A 542 5.37 -13.03 -6.21
N THR A 543 6.49 -12.84 -5.52
CA THR A 543 7.36 -13.91 -5.07
C THR A 543 7.67 -13.74 -3.58
N ALA A 544 7.64 -14.83 -2.83
CA ALA A 544 7.89 -14.84 -1.39
C ALA A 544 8.92 -15.89 -1.02
N ARG A 545 9.87 -15.53 -0.14
CA ARG A 545 10.95 -16.39 0.32
C ARG A 545 10.47 -17.34 1.42
N GLU A 546 10.60 -18.65 1.21
CA GLU A 546 10.25 -19.67 2.21
C GLU A 546 11.10 -19.49 3.48
N GLY A 547 10.48 -19.70 4.65
CA GLY A 547 11.15 -19.63 5.95
C GLY A 547 11.52 -18.22 6.44
N HIS A 548 11.22 -17.16 5.69
CA HIS A 548 11.45 -15.77 6.10
C HIS A 548 10.17 -14.95 6.01
N HIS A 549 9.66 -14.47 7.15
CA HIS A 549 8.40 -13.71 7.24
C HIS A 549 8.48 -12.26 6.71
N TYR A 550 9.55 -11.90 5.98
CA TYR A 550 10.00 -10.51 5.84
C TYR A 550 10.58 -10.15 4.47
N VAL A 551 10.50 -10.99 3.43
CA VAL A 551 10.92 -10.60 2.08
C VAL A 551 9.89 -11.08 1.08
N GLY A 552 9.00 -10.18 0.71
CA GLY A 552 8.15 -10.31 -0.45
C GLY A 552 8.70 -9.44 -1.58
N CYS A 553 8.53 -9.90 -2.82
CA CYS A 553 8.74 -9.10 -4.01
C CYS A 553 7.47 -9.11 -4.86
N GLN A 554 7.22 -8.02 -5.56
CA GLN A 554 6.22 -7.96 -6.61
C GLN A 554 6.88 -7.54 -7.91
N ARG A 555 6.65 -8.31 -8.96
CA ARG A 555 7.00 -7.96 -10.33
C ARG A 555 5.74 -7.57 -11.10
N ALA A 556 5.84 -6.51 -11.88
CA ALA A 556 4.76 -5.97 -12.71
C ALA A 556 5.28 -5.58 -14.10
N LEU A 557 4.47 -5.82 -15.13
CA LEU A 557 4.82 -5.63 -16.54
C LEU A 557 3.61 -5.09 -17.32
N THR A 558 3.81 -4.07 -18.15
CA THR A 558 2.75 -3.57 -19.06
C THR A 558 3.35 -2.88 -20.28
N ALA A 559 2.51 -2.49 -21.25
CA ALA A 559 2.90 -1.78 -22.46
C ALA A 559 2.05 -0.53 -22.68
N ALA A 560 2.71 0.57 -23.05
CA ALA A 560 2.10 1.86 -23.39
C ALA A 560 2.85 2.50 -24.56
N ASN A 561 2.12 3.01 -25.55
CA ASN A 561 2.72 3.36 -26.84
C ASN A 561 3.58 2.17 -27.33
N ASN A 562 4.77 2.42 -27.89
CA ASN A 562 5.76 1.41 -28.25
C ASN A 562 6.75 1.07 -27.11
N VAL A 563 6.41 1.30 -25.84
CA VAL A 563 7.28 1.04 -24.68
C VAL A 563 6.67 -0.02 -23.75
N LEU A 564 7.48 -0.99 -23.35
CA LEU A 564 7.17 -1.95 -22.30
C LEU A 564 7.81 -1.49 -20.99
N VAL A 565 7.06 -1.46 -19.89
CA VAL A 565 7.51 -1.09 -18.54
C VAL A 565 7.60 -2.36 -17.71
N ASP A 566 8.80 -2.71 -17.23
CA ASP A 566 9.11 -3.93 -16.47
C ASP A 566 9.72 -3.57 -15.12
N VAL A 567 9.02 -3.87 -14.02
CA VAL A 567 9.37 -3.45 -12.67
C VAL A 567 9.36 -4.64 -11.72
N GLY A 568 10.37 -4.72 -10.85
CA GLY A 568 10.39 -5.61 -9.68
C GLY A 568 10.71 -4.82 -8.43
N ALA A 569 9.88 -4.93 -7.40
CA ALA A 569 10.06 -4.25 -6.12
C ALA A 569 10.00 -5.27 -4.98
N CYS A 570 11.06 -5.35 -4.19
CA CYS A 570 11.19 -6.19 -3.01
C CYS A 570 11.15 -5.32 -1.75
N SER A 571 10.39 -5.73 -0.73
CA SER A 571 10.43 -5.09 0.59
C SER A 571 9.91 -6.00 1.70
N MET A 572 10.00 -5.50 2.94
CA MET A 572 9.52 -6.20 4.14
C MET A 572 7.97 -6.33 4.23
N SER A 573 7.22 -5.69 3.33
CA SER A 573 5.79 -5.41 3.49
C SER A 573 4.94 -5.53 2.21
N THR A 574 5.46 -6.11 1.12
CA THR A 574 4.89 -5.89 -0.23
C THR A 574 3.45 -6.34 -0.42
N ASP A 575 2.55 -5.35 -0.51
CA ASP A 575 1.38 -5.36 -1.38
C ASP A 575 1.53 -4.18 -2.37
N HIS A 576 1.38 -4.44 -3.67
CA HIS A 576 1.26 -3.45 -4.76
C HIS A 576 2.43 -2.48 -5.10
N HIS A 577 3.57 -2.48 -4.40
CA HIS A 577 4.70 -1.57 -4.72
C HIS A 577 5.21 -1.66 -6.18
N GLY A 578 5.31 -2.85 -6.76
CA GLY A 578 5.79 -3.03 -8.14
C GLY A 578 4.82 -2.45 -9.17
N VAL A 579 3.52 -2.61 -8.93
CA VAL A 579 2.45 -2.02 -9.77
C VAL A 579 2.45 -0.48 -9.63
N ALA A 580 2.54 0.06 -8.41
CA ALA A 580 2.53 1.50 -8.18
C ALA A 580 3.73 2.23 -8.84
N ILE A 581 4.92 1.61 -8.84
CA ILE A 581 6.09 2.12 -9.55
C ILE A 581 5.86 2.08 -11.07
N LEU A 582 5.30 0.98 -11.59
CA LEU A 582 4.95 0.84 -13.00
C LEU A 582 3.91 1.88 -13.47
N GLU A 583 2.87 2.14 -12.68
CA GLU A 583 1.86 3.19 -12.95
C GLU A 583 2.48 4.59 -12.98
N ALA A 584 3.38 4.89 -12.05
CA ALA A 584 4.09 6.17 -12.01
C ALA A 584 5.09 6.35 -13.18
N ILE A 585 5.66 5.25 -13.71
CA ILE A 585 6.44 5.27 -14.98
C ILE A 585 5.49 5.48 -16.18
N LEU A 586 4.37 4.75 -16.22
CA LEU A 586 3.35 4.89 -17.26
C LEU A 586 2.86 6.32 -17.40
N ALA A 587 2.64 7.03 -16.28
CA ALA A 587 2.19 8.42 -16.27
C ALA A 587 3.16 9.41 -16.94
N LYS A 588 4.41 9.00 -17.23
CA LYS A 588 5.40 9.81 -17.97
C LYS A 588 5.51 9.44 -19.45
N ILE A 589 4.99 8.29 -19.87
CA ILE A 589 5.01 7.83 -21.26
C ILE A 589 3.86 8.54 -22.02
N PRO A 590 4.05 8.98 -23.28
CA PRO A 590 2.96 9.53 -24.08
C PRO A 590 1.93 8.45 -24.46
N HIS A 591 0.63 8.69 -24.21
CA HIS A 591 -0.50 7.80 -24.55
C HIS A 591 -1.48 8.46 -25.53
#